data_AF-A0A2W7B0D7-F1
#
_entry.id   AF-A0A2W7B0D7-F1
#
_cell.length_a   1.000
_cell.length_b   1.000
_cell.length_c   1.000
_cell.angle_alpha   90.00
_cell.angle_beta   90.00
_cell.angle_gamma   90.00
#
_symmetry.space_group_name_H-M   'P 1'
#
loop_
_entity.id
_entity.type
_entity.pdbx_description
1 polymer ?
#
loop_
_entity_poly.entity_id
_entity_poly.type
_entity_poly.pdbx_seq_one_letter_code
_entity_poly.pdbx_strand_id
1 'polypeptide(L)'
;MKLRTSLPRQIILLFVLLLVIPLGACRVEQEETGSLPDVNVEVEPGSLPEYDIQGPDVNVGVAERTVTVPRLVVVQEEETVQVPYIDVDLPGVDRIERTITPEVEVPSDGYDLSIQGIYAVNNELWVVSQLDEVNADAPAANMRVSDRVVLNAPDLPVRHFIIGERPAGTFNEQYTFIDSREAIASDLSAGRQLYDQAAT
;
A
#
# COMPACT_ATOMS: atom_id res chain seq x y z
N MET A 1 -29.89 -57.58 -5.33
CA MET A 1 -31.22 -57.72 -4.69
C MET A 1 -31.91 -56.38 -4.70
N LYS A 2 -33.06 -56.27 -5.39
CA LYS A 2 -33.98 -55.13 -5.29
C LYS A 2 -34.76 -55.30 -3.97
N LEU A 3 -34.66 -54.35 -3.05
CA LEU A 3 -35.61 -54.27 -1.93
C LEU A 3 -36.67 -53.22 -2.27
N ARG A 4 -37.82 -53.73 -2.71
CA ARG A 4 -39.13 -53.10 -2.53
C ARG A 4 -39.49 -53.22 -1.06
N THR A 5 -39.84 -52.12 -0.40
CA THR A 5 -40.72 -52.17 0.78
C THR A 5 -41.53 -50.88 0.90
N SER A 6 -42.81 -51.07 1.15
CA SER A 6 -43.91 -50.11 1.15
C SER A 6 -43.75 -48.99 2.17
N LEU A 7 -43.99 -47.76 1.74
CA LEU A 7 -44.09 -46.59 2.62
C LEU A 7 -45.51 -46.54 3.23
N PRO A 8 -45.69 -46.66 4.56
CA PRO A 8 -47.01 -46.61 5.18
C PRO A 8 -47.52 -45.17 5.27
N ARG A 9 -48.78 -44.96 4.86
CA ARG A 9 -49.51 -43.69 4.77
C ARG A 9 -49.51 -42.82 6.06
N GLN A 10 -49.09 -43.37 7.21
CA GLN A 10 -48.99 -42.66 8.49
C GLN A 10 -47.63 -41.99 8.74
N ILE A 11 -46.56 -42.35 8.01
CA ILE A 11 -45.25 -41.67 8.09
C ILE A 11 -45.25 -40.39 7.22
N ILE A 12 -46.06 -40.38 6.15
CA ILE A 12 -46.27 -39.20 5.30
C ILE A 12 -46.95 -38.06 6.06
N LEU A 13 -47.81 -38.36 7.04
CA LEU A 13 -48.52 -37.34 7.82
C LEU A 13 -47.63 -36.69 8.91
N LEU A 14 -46.63 -37.41 9.41
CA LEU A 14 -45.72 -36.96 10.45
C LEU A 14 -44.56 -36.10 9.89
N PHE A 15 -44.17 -36.35 8.64
CA PHE A 15 -43.11 -35.60 7.95
C PHE A 15 -43.60 -34.24 7.38
N VAL A 16 -44.92 -34.06 7.21
CA VAL A 16 -45.51 -32.81 6.72
C VAL A 16 -45.73 -31.78 7.83
N LEU A 17 -45.83 -32.22 9.09
CA LEU A 17 -46.08 -31.34 10.24
C LEU A 17 -44.79 -30.97 11.00
N LEU A 18 -43.74 -31.78 10.87
CA LEU A 18 -42.44 -31.42 11.39
C LEU A 18 -41.79 -30.41 10.44
N LEU A 19 -41.97 -29.16 10.82
CA LEU A 19 -40.80 -28.28 10.97
C LEU A 19 -40.35 -27.73 9.60
N VAL A 20 -41.06 -26.75 9.02
CA VAL A 20 -41.57 -25.55 9.71
C VAL A 20 -40.47 -24.96 10.64
N ILE A 21 -39.21 -24.95 10.18
CA ILE A 21 -38.19 -24.00 10.64
C ILE A 21 -37.69 -23.25 9.39
N PRO A 22 -37.71 -21.92 9.39
CA PRO A 22 -37.70 -21.12 8.18
C PRO A 22 -36.28 -20.82 7.71
N LEU A 23 -35.99 -21.14 6.44
CA LEU A 23 -34.92 -20.52 5.66
C LEU A 23 -35.46 -19.22 5.07
N GLY A 24 -35.62 -18.22 5.94
CA GLY A 24 -35.91 -16.83 5.57
C GLY A 24 -34.65 -15.97 5.62
N ALA A 25 -33.51 -16.50 5.16
CA ALA A 25 -32.28 -15.73 5.03
C ALA A 25 -32.38 -14.85 3.77
N CYS A 26 -32.62 -13.56 4.01
CA CYS A 26 -32.17 -12.40 3.25
C CYS A 26 -32.26 -12.47 1.72
N ARG A 27 -33.26 -11.78 1.17
CA ARG A 27 -33.08 -11.04 -0.07
C ARG A 27 -33.51 -9.59 0.15
N VAL A 28 -32.52 -8.71 0.17
CA VAL A 28 -32.65 -7.24 0.12
C VAL A 28 -32.55 -6.84 -1.35
N GLU A 29 -33.47 -5.96 -1.79
CA GLU A 29 -33.45 -5.04 -2.95
C GLU A 29 -34.91 -4.66 -3.23
N GLN A 30 -35.36 -3.43 -3.52
CA GLN A 30 -34.83 -2.06 -3.53
C GLN A 30 -36.05 -1.14 -3.82
N GLU A 31 -35.98 0.11 -3.35
CA GLU A 31 -36.71 1.33 -3.80
C GLU A 31 -38.25 1.37 -3.84
N GLU A 32 -38.83 2.30 -3.07
CA GLU A 32 -39.39 3.53 -3.63
C GLU A 32 -39.67 4.53 -2.48
N THR A 33 -39.27 5.78 -2.69
CA THR A 33 -39.49 6.95 -1.83
C THR A 33 -41.00 7.16 -1.59
N GLY A 34 -41.49 6.69 -0.45
CA GLY A 34 -42.84 6.96 0.03
C GLY A 34 -42.84 8.13 1.01
N SER A 35 -43.32 9.29 0.56
CA SER A 35 -43.70 10.41 1.41
C SER A 35 -44.58 9.93 2.56
N LEU A 36 -44.30 10.36 3.78
CA LEU A 36 -45.16 10.07 4.94
C LEU A 36 -46.61 10.46 4.58
N PRO A 37 -47.59 9.56 4.73
CA PRO A 37 -48.99 9.94 4.61
C PRO A 37 -49.31 10.92 5.74
N ASP A 38 -49.93 12.06 5.42
CA ASP A 38 -50.53 12.95 6.41
C ASP A 38 -51.75 12.25 7.02
N VAL A 39 -51.50 11.44 8.04
CA VAL A 39 -52.55 10.86 8.86
C VAL A 39 -52.92 11.88 9.93
N ASN A 40 -53.92 12.70 9.65
CA ASN A 40 -54.66 13.40 10.70
C ASN A 40 -55.51 12.37 11.44
N VAL A 41 -54.95 11.75 12.48
CA VAL A 41 -55.76 11.00 13.44
C VAL A 41 -56.33 12.00 14.44
N GLU A 42 -57.60 12.35 14.27
CA GLU A 42 -58.40 12.93 15.35
C GLU A 42 -58.65 11.83 16.39
N VAL A 43 -57.68 11.63 17.30
CA VAL A 43 -57.90 10.88 18.53
C VAL A 43 -58.17 11.89 19.62
N GLU A 44 -59.30 11.76 20.29
CA GLU A 44 -59.61 12.54 21.50
C GLU A 44 -58.42 12.39 22.49
N PRO A 45 -57.74 13.49 22.86
CA PRO A 45 -56.62 13.40 23.78
C PRO A 45 -57.14 12.96 25.14
N GLY A 46 -56.84 11.71 25.51
CA GLY A 46 -57.03 11.23 26.87
C GLY A 46 -56.31 12.17 27.84
N SER A 47 -56.98 12.54 28.93
CA SER A 47 -56.45 13.47 29.92
C SER A 47 -55.13 12.95 30.49
N LEU A 48 -54.02 13.55 30.07
CA LEU A 48 -52.71 13.32 30.67
C LEU A 48 -52.70 13.96 32.07
N PRO A 49 -52.31 13.25 33.13
CA PRO A 49 -52.18 13.84 34.46
C PRO A 49 -51.09 14.92 34.44
N GLU A 50 -51.43 16.13 34.89
CA GLU A 50 -50.43 17.17 35.15
C GLU A 50 -49.62 16.79 36.38
N TYR A 51 -48.34 16.49 36.17
CA TYR A 51 -47.37 16.36 37.25
C TYR A 51 -46.54 17.64 37.30
N ASP A 52 -46.72 18.44 38.35
CA ASP A 52 -45.91 19.63 38.59
C ASP A 52 -44.59 19.22 39.28
N ILE A 53 -43.61 18.84 38.47
CA ILE A 53 -42.27 18.52 38.96
C ILE A 53 -41.52 19.85 39.13
N GLN A 54 -41.35 20.31 40.37
CA GLN A 54 -40.45 21.43 40.69
C GLN A 54 -38.99 20.95 40.57
N GLY A 55 -38.47 20.98 39.35
CA GLY A 55 -37.06 20.76 39.06
C GLY A 55 -36.20 21.96 39.48
N PRO A 56 -34.90 21.76 39.78
CA PRO A 56 -33.99 22.89 40.01
C PRO A 56 -33.90 23.76 38.75
N ASP A 57 -33.82 25.08 38.95
CA ASP A 57 -33.69 26.07 37.86
C ASP A 57 -32.31 25.93 37.19
N VAL A 58 -32.31 25.47 35.93
CA VAL A 58 -31.09 25.29 35.13
C VAL A 58 -30.98 26.43 34.12
N ASN A 59 -30.09 27.38 34.40
CA ASN A 59 -29.80 28.48 33.49
C ASN A 59 -28.79 28.04 32.42
N VAL A 60 -29.24 27.95 31.17
CA VAL A 60 -28.42 27.59 30.02
C VAL A 60 -27.95 28.85 29.31
N GLY A 61 -26.65 29.13 29.37
CA GLY A 61 -26.02 30.30 28.74
C GLY A 61 -24.75 29.91 27.98
N VAL A 62 -24.41 30.71 26.97
CA VAL A 62 -23.17 30.55 26.20
C VAL A 62 -22.04 31.25 26.93
N ALA A 63 -21.00 30.52 27.33
CA ALA A 63 -19.84 31.10 28.00
C ALA A 63 -18.64 31.10 27.05
N GLU A 64 -18.16 32.29 26.69
CA GLU A 64 -16.92 32.45 25.91
C GLU A 64 -15.72 32.06 26.77
N ARG A 65 -14.91 31.12 26.29
CA ARG A 65 -13.68 30.68 26.95
C ARG A 65 -12.55 30.73 25.94
N THR A 66 -11.48 31.43 26.30
CA THR A 66 -10.23 31.38 25.53
C THR A 66 -9.55 30.06 25.83
N VAL A 67 -9.64 29.10 24.89
CA VAL A 67 -8.96 27.80 24.98
C VAL A 67 -7.66 27.89 24.20
N THR A 68 -6.53 27.54 24.83
CA THR A 68 -5.25 27.44 24.13
C THR A 68 -5.24 26.17 23.30
N VAL A 69 -5.42 26.31 22.00
CA VAL A 69 -5.34 25.19 21.06
C VAL A 69 -3.91 25.12 20.52
N PRO A 70 -3.19 23.99 20.70
CA PRO A 70 -1.84 23.85 20.17
C PRO A 70 -1.89 23.91 18.64
N ARG A 71 -1.13 24.85 18.06
CA ARG A 71 -0.90 24.90 16.61
C ARG A 71 0.30 24.02 16.29
N LEU A 72 0.09 22.93 15.56
CA LEU A 72 1.18 22.16 14.97
C LEU A 72 1.69 22.93 13.75
N VAL A 73 2.89 23.48 13.83
CA VAL A 73 3.59 24.09 12.69
C VAL A 73 4.53 23.03 12.13
N VAL A 74 4.19 22.48 10.97
CA VAL A 74 5.10 21.59 10.22
C VAL A 74 6.02 22.50 9.41
N VAL A 75 7.27 22.62 9.83
CA VAL A 75 8.31 23.29 9.03
C VAL A 75 8.88 22.22 8.10
N GLN A 76 8.67 22.39 6.80
CA GLN A 76 9.33 21.57 5.78
C GLN A 76 10.52 22.39 5.26
N GLU A 77 11.72 21.87 5.44
CA GLU A 77 12.93 22.46 4.86
C GLU A 77 13.14 21.82 3.48
N GLU A 78 13.04 22.61 2.42
CA GLU A 78 13.37 22.16 1.05
C GLU A 78 14.89 22.24 0.88
N GLU A 79 15.56 21.08 0.92
CA GLU A 79 16.99 20.99 0.60
C GLU A 79 17.18 20.65 -0.89
N THR A 80 17.93 21.48 -1.61
CA THR A 80 18.29 21.21 -3.01
C THR A 80 19.42 20.19 -3.06
N VAL A 81 19.09 18.91 -3.26
CA VAL A 81 20.07 17.83 -3.40
C VAL A 81 20.50 17.73 -4.86
N GLN A 82 21.81 17.72 -5.10
CA GLN A 82 22.40 17.56 -6.44
C GLN A 82 22.26 16.10 -6.88
N VAL A 83 21.34 15.81 -7.81
CA VAL A 83 21.22 14.49 -8.44
C VAL A 83 21.95 14.46 -9.79
N PRO A 84 22.74 13.42 -10.10
CA PRO A 84 23.36 13.28 -11.42
C PRO A 84 22.32 13.18 -12.53
N TYR A 85 22.55 13.88 -13.65
CA TYR A 85 21.73 13.83 -14.87
C TYR A 85 22.53 13.27 -16.05
N ILE A 86 22.01 12.27 -16.74
CA ILE A 86 22.67 11.61 -17.89
C ILE A 86 21.77 11.72 -19.13
N ASP A 87 22.32 12.18 -20.26
CA ASP A 87 21.60 12.27 -21.54
C ASP A 87 22.12 11.25 -22.57
N VAL A 88 21.23 10.35 -23.03
CA VAL A 88 21.59 9.23 -23.90
C VAL A 88 20.96 9.35 -25.29
N ASP A 89 21.80 9.56 -26.30
CA ASP A 89 21.35 9.58 -27.70
C ASP A 89 21.27 8.18 -28.32
N LEU A 90 20.07 7.78 -28.74
CA LEU A 90 19.81 6.59 -29.55
C LEU A 90 18.95 6.99 -30.76
N PRO A 91 19.41 6.74 -32.00
CA PRO A 91 18.65 7.12 -33.18
C PRO A 91 17.36 6.29 -33.31
N GLY A 92 16.24 6.97 -33.59
CA GLY A 92 14.97 6.33 -33.91
C GLY A 92 14.10 5.92 -32.71
N VAL A 93 14.39 6.40 -31.50
CA VAL A 93 13.59 6.14 -30.30
C VAL A 93 13.40 7.42 -29.48
N ASP A 94 12.18 7.67 -29.03
CA ASP A 94 11.84 8.82 -28.20
C ASP A 94 12.48 8.67 -26.80
N ARG A 95 13.12 9.75 -26.33
CA ARG A 95 13.76 9.77 -25.01
C ARG A 95 12.77 10.20 -23.95
N ILE A 96 12.85 9.56 -22.80
CA ILE A 96 12.01 9.87 -21.64
C ILE A 96 12.95 10.10 -20.46
N GLU A 97 12.76 11.21 -19.76
CA GLU A 97 13.44 11.45 -18.49
C GLU A 97 12.88 10.48 -17.45
N ARG A 98 13.78 9.68 -16.85
CA ARG A 98 13.45 8.64 -15.89
C ARG A 98 14.34 8.77 -14.68
N THR A 99 13.76 8.58 -13.50
CA THR A 99 14.51 8.50 -12.25
C THR A 99 14.70 7.03 -11.90
N ILE A 100 15.95 6.61 -11.73
CA ILE A 100 16.34 5.29 -11.28
C ILE A 100 16.58 5.36 -9.77
N THR A 101 15.85 4.55 -9.00
CA THR A 101 15.96 4.49 -7.54
C THR A 101 15.97 3.03 -7.09
N PRO A 102 17.13 2.37 -7.02
CA PRO A 102 17.23 1.08 -6.33
C PRO A 102 17.00 1.29 -4.84
N GLU A 103 16.27 0.38 -4.21
CA GLU A 103 16.03 0.39 -2.77
C GLU A 103 16.38 -0.98 -2.21
N VAL A 104 17.12 -1.08 -1.11
CA VAL A 104 17.41 -2.36 -0.47
C VAL A 104 16.95 -2.29 0.98
N GLU A 105 16.25 -3.33 1.42
CA GLU A 105 15.85 -3.48 2.82
C GLU A 105 17.03 -4.09 3.61
N VAL A 106 17.47 -3.38 4.65
CA VAL A 106 18.67 -3.69 5.44
C VAL A 106 18.31 -3.81 6.93
N PRO A 107 19.07 -4.60 7.72
CA PRO A 107 18.76 -4.87 9.12
C PRO A 107 19.22 -3.77 10.10
N SER A 108 20.00 -2.78 9.65
CA SER A 108 20.50 -1.67 10.45
C SER A 108 20.77 -0.43 9.60
N ASP A 109 21.04 0.71 10.25
CA ASP A 109 21.49 1.96 9.61
C ASP A 109 22.99 1.94 9.24
N GLY A 110 23.65 0.81 9.45
CA GLY A 110 25.07 0.61 9.15
C GLY A 110 25.35 0.24 7.70
N TYR A 111 24.36 0.28 6.82
CA TYR A 111 24.50 -0.04 5.41
C TYR A 111 24.37 1.21 4.54
N ASP A 112 25.16 1.26 3.47
CA ASP A 112 25.06 2.26 2.42
C ASP A 112 24.83 1.58 1.07
N LEU A 113 24.00 2.19 0.23
CA LEU A 113 23.71 1.71 -1.12
C LEU A 113 24.09 2.80 -2.12
N SER A 114 24.96 2.48 -3.07
CA SER A 114 25.40 3.44 -4.08
C SER A 114 25.41 2.84 -5.50
N ILE A 115 24.90 3.58 -6.47
CA ILE A 115 24.89 3.19 -7.89
C ILE A 115 26.31 3.33 -8.45
N GLN A 116 26.94 2.21 -8.78
CA GLN A 116 28.28 2.19 -9.35
C GLN A 116 28.25 2.46 -10.86
N GLY A 117 27.20 2.04 -11.56
CA GLY A 117 27.09 2.30 -12.99
C GLY A 117 25.77 1.88 -13.62
N ILE A 118 25.47 2.47 -14.77
CA ILE A 118 24.30 2.15 -15.58
C ILE A 118 24.75 1.84 -17.00
N TYR A 119 24.25 0.73 -17.56
CA TYR A 119 24.66 0.21 -18.87
C TYR A 119 23.44 -0.08 -19.72
N ALA A 120 23.52 0.21 -21.02
CA ALA A 120 22.59 -0.30 -22.00
C ALA A 120 23.14 -1.61 -22.58
N VAL A 121 22.51 -2.73 -22.25
CA VAL A 121 22.93 -4.09 -22.67
C VAL A 121 21.71 -4.77 -23.27
N ASN A 122 21.81 -5.29 -24.50
CA ASN A 122 20.74 -6.09 -25.13
C ASN A 122 19.32 -5.45 -25.07
N ASN A 123 19.23 -4.13 -25.29
CA ASN A 123 17.96 -3.39 -25.22
C ASN A 123 17.31 -3.34 -23.82
N GLU A 124 18.10 -3.59 -22.78
CA GLU A 124 17.76 -3.41 -21.37
C GLU A 124 18.71 -2.38 -20.73
N LEU A 125 18.26 -1.76 -19.65
CA LEU A 125 19.11 -0.95 -18.77
C LEU A 125 19.54 -1.80 -17.60
N TRP A 126 20.84 -2.04 -17.46
CA TRP A 126 21.43 -2.75 -16.34
C TRP A 126 21.98 -1.72 -15.35
N VAL A 127 21.37 -1.68 -14.17
CA VAL A 127 21.77 -0.81 -13.06
C VAL A 127 22.59 -1.65 -12.09
N VAL A 128 23.83 -1.26 -11.88
CA VAL A 128 24.76 -1.93 -10.98
C VAL A 128 24.95 -1.04 -9.76
N SER A 129 24.56 -1.53 -8.60
CA SER A 129 24.70 -0.84 -7.31
C SER A 129 25.56 -1.68 -6.37
N GLN A 130 26.24 -1.03 -5.44
CA GLN A 130 27.04 -1.64 -4.38
C GLN A 130 26.32 -1.43 -3.05
N LEU A 131 26.17 -2.49 -2.27
CA LEU A 131 25.68 -2.45 -0.90
C LEU A 131 26.84 -2.73 0.04
N ASP A 132 27.21 -1.74 0.86
CA ASP A 132 28.35 -1.84 1.78
C ASP A 132 27.87 -1.69 3.23
N GLU A 133 28.41 -2.53 4.12
CA GLU A 133 28.23 -2.38 5.56
C GLU A 133 29.30 -1.42 6.11
N VAL A 134 28.96 -0.13 6.20
CA VAL A 134 29.84 0.93 6.68
C VAL A 134 29.99 0.94 8.21
N ASN A 135 29.03 0.38 8.94
CA ASN A 135 29.07 0.30 10.41
C ASN A 135 28.43 -1.00 10.94
N ALA A 136 29.26 -2.00 11.23
CA ALA A 136 28.80 -3.30 11.75
C ALA A 136 28.22 -3.25 13.18
N ASP A 137 28.52 -2.20 13.95
CA ASP A 137 28.02 -2.02 15.32
C ASP A 137 26.70 -1.21 15.37
N ALA A 138 26.15 -0.88 14.20
CA ALA A 138 24.89 -0.17 14.03
C ALA A 138 23.73 -0.88 14.75
N PRO A 139 22.87 -0.15 15.49
CA PRO A 139 21.69 -0.73 16.11
C PRO A 139 20.78 -1.41 15.07
N ALA A 140 20.25 -2.58 15.41
CA ALA A 140 19.30 -3.26 14.55
C ALA A 140 18.04 -2.40 14.35
N ALA A 141 17.78 -2.05 13.10
CA ALA A 141 16.67 -1.23 12.65
C ALA A 141 16.36 -1.59 11.20
N ASN A 142 15.24 -2.29 10.97
CA ASN A 142 14.80 -2.60 9.61
C ASN A 142 14.45 -1.29 8.89
N MET A 143 15.19 -0.97 7.85
CA MET A 143 15.00 0.23 7.05
C MET A 143 15.35 -0.02 5.59
N ARG A 144 15.04 0.96 4.74
CA ARG A 144 15.40 0.93 3.32
C ARG A 144 16.43 1.99 3.03
N VAL A 145 17.52 1.56 2.41
CA VAL A 145 18.55 2.43 1.86
C VAL A 145 18.34 2.53 0.35
N SER A 146 18.57 3.71 -0.21
CA SER A 146 18.34 3.96 -1.62
C SER A 146 19.29 5.01 -2.17
N ASP A 147 19.53 4.94 -3.48
CA ASP A 147 20.28 5.94 -4.23
C ASP A 147 19.43 6.42 -5.41
N ARG A 148 19.77 7.55 -6.03
CA ARG A 148 18.99 8.14 -7.12
C ARG A 148 19.87 8.70 -8.22
N VAL A 149 19.55 8.30 -9.45
CA VAL A 149 20.14 8.85 -10.66
C VAL A 149 19.04 9.21 -11.66
N VAL A 150 19.13 10.39 -12.28
CA VAL A 150 18.21 10.82 -13.34
C VAL A 150 18.84 10.53 -14.69
N LEU A 151 18.10 9.81 -15.53
CA LEU A 151 18.54 9.33 -16.83
C LEU A 151 17.53 9.74 -17.90
N ASN A 152 17.99 10.41 -18.94
CA ASN A 152 17.25 10.60 -20.17
C ASN A 152 17.60 9.48 -21.15
N ALA A 153 16.77 8.44 -21.19
CA ALA A 153 16.96 7.27 -22.04
C ALA A 153 15.61 6.77 -22.58
N PRO A 154 15.59 5.96 -23.65
CA PRO A 154 14.38 5.29 -24.09
C PRO A 154 13.73 4.43 -23.00
N ASP A 155 12.45 4.11 -23.17
CA ASP A 155 11.73 3.20 -22.28
C ASP A 155 12.20 1.75 -22.48
N LEU A 156 13.32 1.42 -21.84
CA LEU A 156 13.89 0.07 -21.81
C LEU A 156 13.55 -0.63 -20.49
N PRO A 157 13.39 -1.97 -20.49
CA PRO A 157 13.29 -2.75 -19.27
C PRO A 157 14.53 -2.55 -18.40
N VAL A 158 14.32 -2.38 -17.10
CA VAL A 158 15.42 -2.16 -16.14
C VAL A 158 15.69 -3.45 -15.37
N ARG A 159 16.95 -3.87 -15.35
CA ARG A 159 17.45 -4.97 -14.53
C ARG A 159 18.44 -4.41 -13.51
N HIS A 160 18.27 -4.83 -12.27
CA HIS A 160 19.05 -4.33 -11.15
C HIS A 160 19.96 -5.44 -10.60
N PHE A 161 21.24 -5.12 -10.54
CA PHE A 161 22.28 -5.95 -9.93
C PHE A 161 22.81 -5.23 -8.70
N ILE A 162 22.78 -5.92 -7.55
CA ILE A 162 23.32 -5.41 -6.29
C ILE A 162 24.56 -6.23 -5.96
N ILE A 163 25.71 -5.58 -5.85
CA ILE A 163 26.95 -6.19 -5.42
C ILE A 163 26.97 -6.17 -3.89
N GLY A 164 27.15 -7.33 -3.27
CA GLY A 164 27.18 -7.48 -1.82
C GLY A 164 26.34 -8.66 -1.31
N GLU A 165 26.41 -8.91 -0.01
CA GLU A 165 25.60 -9.95 0.62
C GLU A 165 24.13 -9.54 0.69
N ARG A 166 23.23 -10.44 0.28
CA ARG A 166 21.79 -10.17 0.30
C ARG A 166 21.24 -10.16 1.73
N PRO A 167 20.68 -9.04 2.21
CA PRO A 167 20.00 -9.03 3.50
C PRO A 167 18.74 -9.89 3.48
N ALA A 168 18.36 -10.43 4.64
CA ALA A 168 17.14 -11.22 4.77
C ALA A 168 15.89 -10.38 4.45
N GLY A 169 14.88 -11.01 3.86
CA GLY A 169 13.62 -10.36 3.50
C GLY A 169 13.21 -10.63 2.06
N THR A 170 11.90 -10.66 1.80
CA THR A 170 11.35 -10.94 0.46
C THR A 170 11.40 -9.73 -0.45
N PHE A 171 11.49 -8.51 0.09
CA PHE A 171 11.61 -7.28 -0.70
C PHE A 171 12.85 -7.32 -1.60
N ASN A 172 13.94 -7.90 -1.10
CA ASN A 172 15.22 -7.97 -1.82
C ASN A 172 15.21 -9.02 -2.95
N GLU A 173 14.18 -9.86 -3.07
CA GLU A 173 14.07 -10.89 -4.12
C GLU A 173 13.85 -10.31 -5.53
N GLN A 174 13.41 -9.04 -5.63
CA GLN A 174 13.27 -8.34 -6.91
C GLN A 174 14.62 -8.00 -7.57
N TYR A 175 15.72 -8.11 -6.81
CA TYR A 175 17.07 -7.76 -7.24
C TYR A 175 17.95 -9.00 -7.43
N THR A 176 18.89 -8.91 -8.37
CA THR A 176 19.92 -9.93 -8.53
C THR A 176 21.14 -9.55 -7.70
N PHE A 177 21.41 -10.31 -6.64
CA PHE A 177 22.61 -10.12 -5.83
C PHE A 177 23.79 -10.89 -6.44
N ILE A 178 24.94 -10.24 -6.52
CA ILE A 178 26.18 -10.81 -7.04
C ILE A 178 27.32 -10.51 -6.06
N ASP A 179 28.29 -11.41 -5.98
CA ASP A 179 29.44 -11.21 -5.07
C ASP A 179 30.37 -10.10 -5.57
N SER A 180 30.42 -9.89 -6.89
CA SER A 180 31.36 -8.98 -7.52
C SER A 180 30.91 -8.56 -8.92
N ARG A 181 31.36 -7.38 -9.38
CA ARG A 181 31.06 -6.85 -10.73
C ARG A 181 31.58 -7.79 -11.84
N GLU A 182 32.62 -8.54 -11.56
CA GLU A 182 33.27 -9.50 -12.44
C GLU A 182 32.30 -10.58 -12.93
N ALA A 183 31.29 -10.93 -12.13
CA ALA A 183 30.27 -11.92 -12.49
C ALA A 183 29.47 -11.54 -13.75
N ILE A 184 29.39 -10.25 -14.07
CA ILE A 184 28.65 -9.70 -15.22
C ILE A 184 29.55 -8.92 -16.19
N ALA A 185 30.86 -8.86 -15.94
CA ALA A 185 31.78 -7.99 -16.67
C ALA A 185 31.80 -8.25 -18.19
N SER A 186 31.66 -9.51 -18.62
CA SER A 186 31.58 -9.85 -20.05
C SER A 186 30.39 -9.21 -20.73
N ASP A 187 29.22 -9.25 -20.10
CA ASP A 187 27.98 -8.70 -20.64
C ASP A 187 28.01 -7.17 -20.63
N LEU A 188 28.54 -6.58 -19.54
CA LEU A 188 28.75 -5.13 -19.45
C LEU A 188 29.68 -4.63 -20.56
N SER A 189 30.74 -5.37 -20.88
CA SER A 189 31.69 -5.00 -21.94
C SER A 189 31.11 -5.07 -23.35
N ALA A 190 30.07 -5.88 -23.55
CA ALA A 190 29.33 -5.96 -24.81
C ALA A 190 28.29 -4.83 -24.97
N GLY A 191 27.91 -4.18 -23.87
CA GLY A 191 26.99 -3.06 -23.85
C GLY A 191 27.65 -1.70 -23.97
N ARG A 192 26.82 -0.66 -23.85
CA ARG A 192 27.26 0.75 -23.77
C ARG A 192 27.10 1.25 -22.34
N GLN A 193 28.20 1.69 -21.73
CA GLN A 193 28.17 2.37 -20.45
C GLN A 193 27.53 3.75 -20.59
N LEU A 194 26.56 4.05 -19.73
CA LEU A 194 25.83 5.31 -19.68
C LEU A 194 26.22 6.15 -18.47
N TYR A 195 26.56 5.48 -17.37
CA TYR A 195 27.00 6.10 -16.12
C TYR A 195 28.09 5.25 -15.47
N ASP A 196 29.06 5.94 -14.88
CA ASP A 196 30.09 5.36 -14.01
C ASP A 196 30.28 6.31 -12.84
N GLN A 197 30.04 5.83 -11.63
CA GLN A 197 30.47 6.52 -10.44
C GLN A 197 31.93 6.13 -10.24
N ALA A 198 32.85 6.87 -10.86
CA ALA A 198 34.27 6.67 -10.62
C ALA A 198 34.50 6.75 -9.10
N ALA A 199 34.90 5.64 -8.49
CA ALA A 199 35.33 5.60 -7.09
C ALA A 199 36.37 6.70 -6.91
N THR A 200 36.02 7.73 -6.15
CA THR A 200 36.91 8.84 -5.83
C THR A 200 37.90 8.40 -4.76
#